data_AF-A0A2K2H7Q2-F1
#
_entry.id   AF-A0A2K2H7Q2-F1
#
_cell.length_a   1.000
_cell.length_b   1.000
_cell.length_c   1.000
_cell.angle_alpha   90.00
_cell.angle_beta   90.00
_cell.angle_gamma   90.00
#
_symmetry.space_group_name_H-M   'P 1'
#
loop_
_entity.id
_entity.type
_entity.pdbx_description
1 polymer ?
#
loop_
_entity_poly.entity_id
_entity_poly.type
_entity_poly.pdbx_seq_one_letter_code
_entity_poly.pdbx_strand_id
1 'polypeptide(L)' 'MNCPYCNHQNHLEVDLHADGFSKDLLECTECGAMLRTNGRKLETVHEPTKPFISDPGEEALQSAMK' A
#
# COMPACT_ATOMS: atom_id res chain seq x y z
N MET A 1 -0.20 -12.52 -1.44
CA MET A 1 -0.39 -11.73 -2.69
C MET A 1 0.65 -10.64 -2.72
N ASN A 2 1.10 -10.22 -3.91
CA ASN A 2 2.11 -9.18 -4.04
C ASN A 2 1.44 -7.87 -4.42
N CYS A 3 1.93 -6.76 -3.86
CA CYS A 3 1.49 -5.43 -4.27
C CYS A 3 2.00 -5.13 -5.68
N PRO A 4 1.16 -4.71 -6.64
CA PRO A 4 1.59 -4.42 -8.01
C PRO A 4 2.48 -3.17 -8.12
N TYR A 5 2.53 -2.34 -7.07
CA TYR A 5 3.31 -1.10 -7.05
C TYR A 5 4.73 -1.29 -6.53
N CYS A 6 4.88 -1.95 -5.38
CA CYS A 6 6.17 -2.12 -4.71
C CYS A 6 6.73 -3.55 -4.82
N ASN A 7 5.95 -4.49 -5.37
CA ASN A 7 6.27 -5.92 -5.49
C ASN A 7 6.67 -6.61 -4.17
N HIS A 8 6.41 -5.97 -3.02
CA HIS A 8 6.64 -6.55 -1.71
C HIS A 8 5.65 -7.69 -1.47
N GLN A 9 6.18 -8.79 -0.91
CA GLN A 9 5.44 -10.02 -0.67
C GLN A 9 4.85 -9.98 0.74
N ASN A 10 3.56 -10.33 0.88
CA ASN A 10 2.86 -10.45 2.17
C ASN A 10 2.63 -9.15 2.94
N HIS A 11 2.74 -7.99 2.28
CA HIS A 11 2.44 -6.69 2.87
C HIS A 11 1.05 -6.16 2.49
N LEU A 12 0.20 -7.00 1.88
CA LEU A 12 -1.20 -6.67 1.61
C LEU A 12 -2.05 -7.20 2.77
N GLU A 13 -2.50 -6.28 3.61
CA GLU A 13 -3.29 -6.58 4.82
C GLU A 13 -4.73 -6.12 4.64
N VAL A 14 -5.67 -6.82 5.27
CA VAL A 14 -7.08 -6.43 5.21
C VAL A 14 -7.28 -5.17 6.02
N ASP A 15 -7.87 -4.17 5.37
CA ASP A 15 -8.11 -2.89 6.02
C ASP A 15 -9.26 -3.02 7.03
N LEU A 16 -8.95 -2.70 8.30
CA LEU A 16 -9.84 -2.78 9.46
C LEU A 16 -10.17 -1.38 9.98
N HIS A 17 -10.61 -0.50 9.09
CA HIS A 17 -11.04 0.84 9.46
C HIS A 17 -12.32 0.85 10.31
N ALA A 18 -12.46 1.92 11.10
CA ALA A 18 -13.55 2.09 12.08
C ALA A 18 -14.94 2.29 11.45
N ASP A 19 -15.00 2.56 10.14
CA ASP A 19 -16.23 2.72 9.36
C ASP A 19 -16.81 1.38 8.86
N GLY A 20 -16.06 0.29 8.96
CA GLY A 20 -16.54 -1.05 8.70
C GLY A 20 -15.47 -2.00 8.16
N PHE A 21 -15.73 -3.30 8.32
CA PHE A 21 -14.86 -4.34 7.79
C PHE A 21 -15.17 -4.61 6.32
N SER A 22 -14.20 -4.35 5.44
CA SER A 22 -14.26 -4.70 4.03
C SER A 22 -13.27 -5.82 3.73
N LYS A 23 -13.74 -7.08 3.71
CA LYS A 23 -12.90 -8.26 3.40
C LYS A 23 -12.17 -8.17 2.08
N ASP A 24 -12.73 -7.41 1.15
CA ASP A 24 -12.22 -7.18 -0.17
C ASP A 24 -11.28 -5.99 -0.25
N LEU A 25 -11.13 -5.17 0.80
CA LEU A 25 -10.17 -4.05 0.80
C LEU A 25 -8.85 -4.47 1.43
N LEU A 26 -7.76 -4.24 0.70
CA LEU A 26 -6.40 -4.60 1.06
C LEU A 26 -5.53 -3.35 1.02
N GLU A 27 -4.85 -3.04 2.11
CA GLU A 27 -3.85 -1.98 2.17
C GLU A 27 -2.45 -2.58 2.06
N CYS A 28 -1.58 -1.95 1.26
CA CYS A 28 -0.17 -2.26 1.26
C CYS A 28 0.57 -1.46 2.33
N THR A 29 1.05 -2.10 3.39
CA THR A 29 1.73 -1.42 4.51
C THR A 29 3.03 -0.71 4.08
N GLU A 30 3.66 -1.18 3.00
CA GLU A 30 4.92 -0.62 2.50
C GLU A 30 4.73 0.68 1.73
N CYS A 31 3.83 0.68 0.75
CA CYS A 31 3.66 1.81 -0.16
C CYS A 31 2.39 2.63 0.11
N GLY A 32 1.51 2.14 0.99
CA GLY A 32 0.23 2.77 1.31
C GLY A 32 -0.82 2.67 0.20
N ALA A 33 -0.61 1.82 -0.81
CA ALA A 33 -1.60 1.61 -1.86
C ALA A 33 -2.81 0.83 -1.32
N MET A 34 -4.02 1.29 -1.62
CA MET A 34 -5.24 0.53 -1.34
C MET A 34 -5.74 -0.17 -2.59
N LEU A 35 -5.91 -1.47 -2.46
CA LEU A 35 -6.35 -2.38 -3.50
C LEU A 35 -7.63 -3.05 -3.05
N ARG A 36 -8.53 -3.32 -3.99
CA ARG A 36 -9.70 -4.13 -3.75
C ARG A 36 -9.58 -5.47 -4.46
N THR A 37 -9.78 -6.56 -3.74
CA THR A 37 -9.79 -7.90 -4.31
C THR A 37 -11.18 -8.29 -4.78
N ASN A 38 -11.29 -8.60 -6.07
CA ASN A 38 -12.49 -9.15 -6.68
C ASN A 38 -12.17 -10.58 -7.17
N GLY A 39 -12.30 -11.54 -6.27
CA GLY A 39 -11.95 -12.94 -6.49
C GLY A 39 -10.43 -13.13 -6.65
N ARG A 40 -9.94 -13.19 -7.90
CA ARG A 40 -8.50 -13.34 -8.23
C ARG A 40 -7.87 -12.07 -8.80
N LYS A 41 -8.64 -10.99 -8.95
CA LYS A 41 -8.16 -9.71 -9.47
C LYS A 41 -7.94 -8.72 -8.34
N LEU A 42 -6.96 -7.84 -8.53
CA LEU A 42 -6.72 -6.67 -7.69
C LEU A 42 -7.06 -5.42 -8.51
N GLU A 43 -7.94 -4.59 -7.98
CA GLU A 43 -8.34 -3.30 -8.55
C GLU A 43 -7.77 -2.20 -7.67
N THR A 44 -7.08 -1.22 -8.26
CA THR A 44 -6.57 -0.07 -7.50
C THR A 44 -7.74 0.82 -7.08
N VAL A 45 -7.88 1.02 -5.78
CA VAL A 45 -8.80 2.01 -5.19
C VAL A 45 -8.06 3.30 -4.93
N HIS A 46 -6.84 3.19 -4.37
CA HIS A 46 -5.99 4.32 -4.07
C HIS A 46 -4.55 4.03 -4.46
N GLU A 47 -3.94 4.98 -5.15
CA GLU A 47 -2.52 4.93 -5.51
C GLU A 47 -1.61 5.00 -4.27
N PRO A 48 -0.36 4.52 -4.36
CA PRO A 48 0.61 4.57 -3.27
C PRO A 48 0.76 5.97 -2.68
N THR A 49 0.71 6.07 -1.36
CA THR A 49 0.94 7.33 -0.63
C THR A 49 2.42 7.57 -0.33
N LYS A 50 3.24 6.52 -0.36
CA LYS A 50 4.70 6.60 -0.22
C LYS A 50 5.38 6.32 -1.57
N PRO A 51 6.33 7.16 -2.02
CA PRO A 51 7.17 6.80 -3.14
C PRO A 51 7.92 5.51 -2.80
N PHE A 52 7.91 4.54 -3.72
CA PHE A 52 8.65 3.29 -3.56
C PHE A 52 10.15 3.61 -3.64
N ILE A 53 10.79 3.74 -2.49
CA ILE A 53 12.24 3.85 -2.37
C ILE A 53 12.74 2.45 -2.00
N SER A 54 13.46 1.80 -2.89
CA SER A 54 14.17 0.56 -2.58
C SER A 54 15.33 0.89 -1.64
N ASP A 55 15.12 0.79 -0.33
CA ASP A 55 16.14 1.09 0.69
C ASP A 55 17.37 0.16 0.56
N PRO A 56 18.58 0.71 0.74
CA PRO A 56 19.04 1.07 2.08
C PRO A 56 19.63 2.49 2.15
N GLY A 57 18.85 3.43 2.68
CA GLY A 57 19.30 4.80 2.91
C GLY A 57 18.18 5.69 3.43
N GLU A 58 17.57 5.29 4.55
CA GLU A 58 16.63 6.12 5.31
C GLU A 58 17.27 7.49 5.60
N GLU A 59 16.49 8.57 5.40
CA GLU A 59 16.79 10.01 5.55
C GLU A 59 17.32 10.78 4.32
N ALA A 60 16.45 11.06 3.33
CA ALA A 60 16.67 12.22 2.45
C ALA A 60 15.42 12.79 1.72
N LEU A 61 14.26 13.03 2.35
CA LEU A 61 13.33 14.05 1.82
C LEU A 61 12.19 14.58 2.72
N GLN A 62 12.38 14.74 4.04
CA GLN A 62 11.48 15.61 4.83
C GLN A 62 12.08 17.00 5.15
N SER A 63 13.21 17.38 4.54
CA SER A 63 13.83 18.71 4.72
C SER A 63 13.92 19.52 3.41
N ALA A 64 12.83 19.61 2.64
CA ALA A 64 12.74 20.52 1.50
C ALA A 64 11.42 21.32 1.42
N MET A 65 10.71 21.46 2.53
CA MET A 65 9.75 22.55 2.73
C MET A 65 10.36 23.57 3.71
N LYS A 66 11.36 24.30 3.20
CA LYS A 66 11.80 25.59 3.71
C LYS A 66 11.70 26.58 2.57
#